data_AF-A0A2H0VTU1-F1
#
_entry.id   AF-A0A2H0VTU1-F1
#
_cell.length_a   1.000
_cell.length_b   1.000
_cell.length_c   1.000
_cell.angle_alpha   90.00
_cell.angle_beta   90.00
_cell.angle_gamma   90.00
#
_symmetry.space_group_name_H-M   'P 1'
#
loop_
_entity.id
_entity.type
_entity.pdbx_description
1 polymer ?
#
loop_
_entity_poly.entity_id
_entity_poly.type
_entity_poly.pdbx_seq_one_letter_code
_entity_poly.pdbx_strand_id
1 'polypeptide(L)'
;MLASSVAVLVATTSLNAIPRDPCDPVPPPVCCEEPKPGPFAFAYPFDMDLNCPRDFYFHVDGLAMQAKEDGLDFAIKDSSAPSSTGSITHGTVEGFAGDNNEWDYNPGVRVGFGFYLDHDAWNFDCNWTWLNITNYERTSERVAGGVLIPLWLLGSGTPAAQLGESASAKWDVKYNTIDVRLAKPYYVSRYLVFSPHFGIRGGWIDQQFSVDYSGNAVGQRAIHHGQNDFWGIGARAGIDTDWILGKGWCLFGNVAASMLFGKFEIDQSLTLPSGPGFDLDYDYHQNTPNFEMALGIGWGMHFNKQRNHVGLRAAYEFHEWFDQLNMRKFSSGTGGVVAGAAVNNGAYANDTVSRGNFTLNGFSLKLQFDI
;
A
#
# COMPACT_ATOMS: atom_id res chain seq x y z
N MET A 1 28.84 16.79 6.78
CA MET A 1 28.45 18.06 7.41
C MET A 1 27.12 17.80 8.11
N LEU A 2 27.19 17.42 9.41
CA LEU A 2 26.61 18.13 10.58
C LEU A 2 25.09 18.35 10.46
N ALA A 3 24.20 17.85 11.32
CA ALA A 3 24.25 17.64 12.78
C ALA A 3 23.65 16.26 13.16
N SER A 4 24.14 15.47 14.13
CA SER A 4 24.53 15.71 15.53
C SER A 4 23.36 16.01 16.49
N SER A 5 23.09 15.00 17.33
CA SER A 5 22.73 15.10 18.75
C SER A 5 21.29 15.43 19.15
N VAL A 6 20.58 14.41 19.66
CA VAL A 6 19.73 14.54 20.85
C VAL A 6 20.09 13.43 21.85
N ALA A 7 20.49 13.87 23.05
CA ALA A 7 20.94 13.13 24.22
C ALA A 7 19.85 12.19 24.79
N VAL A 8 20.15 10.98 25.25
CA VAL A 8 20.60 10.62 26.62
C VAL A 8 19.81 11.31 27.74
N LEU A 9 18.87 10.60 28.37
CA LEU A 9 18.68 10.50 29.84
C LEU A 9 17.44 9.63 30.15
N VAL A 10 17.60 8.45 30.75
CA VAL A 10 17.03 8.07 32.06
C VAL A 10 17.91 6.95 32.62
N ALA A 11 18.50 7.27 33.76
CA ALA A 11 19.39 6.42 34.52
C ALA A 11 18.64 5.31 35.27
N THR A 12 19.41 4.26 35.49
CA THR A 12 19.28 3.21 36.49
C THR A 12 18.65 3.65 37.83
N THR A 13 17.53 3.03 38.21
CA THR A 13 17.10 2.59 39.55
C THR A 13 15.74 1.90 39.33
N SER A 14 15.43 0.69 39.75
CA SER A 14 15.72 0.05 41.04
C SER A 14 15.77 -1.48 40.88
N LEU A 15 16.86 -2.06 41.38
CA LEU A 15 16.89 -3.42 41.91
C LEU A 15 15.77 -3.61 42.93
N ASN A 16 15.28 -4.86 43.03
CA ASN A 16 14.29 -5.39 43.98
C ASN A 16 12.82 -5.30 43.54
N ALA A 17 12.39 -6.29 42.76
CA ALA A 17 11.10 -6.91 43.03
C ALA A 17 11.39 -8.27 43.68
N ILE A 18 11.59 -8.24 45.00
CA ILE A 18 11.38 -9.39 45.87
C ILE A 18 9.90 -9.78 45.67
N PRO A 19 9.56 -11.06 45.41
CA PRO A 19 8.16 -11.47 45.34
C PRO A 19 7.48 -11.10 46.65
N ARG A 20 6.33 -10.43 46.58
CA ARG A 20 5.55 -10.08 47.78
C ARG A 20 5.10 -11.37 48.47
N ASP A 21 5.25 -11.41 49.78
CA ASP A 21 4.74 -12.50 50.61
C ASP A 21 3.19 -12.55 50.56
N PRO A 22 2.58 -13.72 50.82
CA PRO A 22 1.16 -14.00 50.52
C PRO A 22 0.12 -13.21 51.35
N CYS A 23 0.53 -12.22 52.14
CA CYS A 23 -0.27 -11.65 53.21
C CYS A 23 -0.45 -10.13 53.18
N ASP A 24 0.02 -9.42 52.15
CA ASP A 24 -0.31 -7.99 52.01
C ASP A 24 -1.72 -7.81 51.45
N PRO A 25 -2.67 -7.18 52.18
CA PRO A 25 -4.02 -6.97 51.68
C PRO A 25 -4.02 -5.95 50.53
N VAL A 26 -4.63 -6.36 49.41
CA VAL A 26 -4.85 -5.53 48.22
C VAL A 26 -5.79 -4.36 48.61
N PRO A 27 -5.41 -3.09 48.37
CA PRO A 27 -6.36 -1.98 48.51
C PRO A 27 -7.54 -2.23 47.58
N PRO A 28 -8.80 -2.13 48.05
CA PRO A 28 -9.95 -2.44 47.20
C PRO A 28 -9.97 -1.47 46.01
N PRO A 29 -10.12 -1.98 44.77
CA PRO A 29 -10.30 -1.12 43.61
C PRO A 29 -11.59 -0.33 43.79
N VAL A 30 -11.44 0.98 43.97
CA VAL A 30 -12.57 1.91 44.00
C VAL A 30 -13.04 2.06 42.56
N CYS A 31 -14.25 1.59 42.29
CA CYS A 31 -14.95 1.55 41.00
C CYS A 31 -14.68 0.32 40.12
N CYS A 32 -15.27 -0.82 40.48
CA CYS A 32 -15.96 -1.76 39.57
C CYS A 32 -16.66 -2.80 40.46
N GLU A 33 -18.00 -2.85 40.44
CA GLU A 33 -18.66 -4.10 40.84
C GLU A 33 -18.22 -5.17 39.85
N GLU A 34 -17.63 -6.26 40.34
CA GLU A 34 -17.29 -7.42 39.51
C GLU A 34 -18.54 -7.87 38.74
N PRO A 35 -18.53 -7.85 37.39
CA PRO A 35 -19.64 -8.41 36.65
C PRO A 35 -19.70 -9.91 36.94
N LYS A 36 -20.85 -10.35 37.49
CA LYS A 36 -21.05 -11.74 37.92
C LYS A 36 -20.76 -12.71 36.77
N PRO A 37 -19.93 -13.76 36.97
CA PRO A 37 -19.63 -14.71 35.91
C PRO A 37 -20.91 -15.42 35.48
N GLY A 38 -21.32 -15.20 34.23
CA GLY A 38 -22.34 -16.00 33.58
C GLY A 38 -21.83 -17.43 33.30
N PRO A 39 -22.72 -18.40 33.04
CA PRO A 39 -22.38 -19.81 32.91
C PRO A 39 -21.52 -20.15 31.67
N PHE A 40 -21.20 -19.18 30.82
CA PHE A 40 -20.30 -19.33 29.69
C PHE A 40 -18.97 -18.66 30.05
N ALA A 41 -17.98 -19.49 30.39
CA ALA A 41 -16.60 -19.09 30.57
C ALA A 41 -16.00 -18.60 29.25
N PHE A 42 -16.32 -17.36 28.86
CA PHE A 42 -15.49 -16.57 27.98
C PHE A 42 -14.70 -15.63 28.89
N ALA A 43 -13.37 -15.72 28.82
CA ALA A 43 -12.46 -14.94 29.63
C ALA A 43 -12.88 -13.47 29.58
N TYR A 44 -13.32 -12.94 30.72
CA TYR A 44 -13.38 -11.49 30.90
C TYR A 44 -11.95 -10.96 30.69
N PRO A 45 -11.78 -9.78 30.07
CA PRO A 45 -10.50 -9.15 29.79
C PRO A 45 -9.87 -8.56 31.05
N PHE A 46 -9.95 -9.29 32.17
CA PHE A 46 -9.26 -8.95 33.41
C PHE A 46 -7.73 -9.00 33.24
N ASP A 47 -7.22 -9.57 32.15
CA ASP A 47 -5.79 -9.74 31.87
C ASP A 47 -5.17 -8.68 30.95
N MET A 48 -5.92 -7.67 30.47
CA MET A 48 -5.27 -6.53 29.80
C MET A 48 -4.68 -5.51 30.79
N ASP A 49 -4.78 -5.73 32.10
CA ASP A 49 -4.25 -4.84 33.16
C ASP A 49 -4.77 -3.38 33.04
N LEU A 50 -5.86 -3.18 32.29
CA LEU A 50 -6.53 -1.88 32.10
C LEU A 50 -7.56 -1.71 33.23
N ASN A 51 -7.15 -0.99 34.27
CA ASN A 51 -7.89 -0.92 35.53
C ASN A 51 -9.17 -0.05 35.46
N CYS A 52 -9.53 0.49 34.29
CA CYS A 52 -10.78 1.20 34.01
C CYS A 52 -10.97 1.33 32.47
N PRO A 53 -12.13 0.99 31.88
CA PRO A 53 -12.38 1.08 30.44
C PRO A 53 -12.47 2.52 29.85
N ARG A 54 -11.98 3.54 30.57
CA ARG A 54 -11.83 4.92 30.06
C ARG A 54 -10.53 5.15 29.28
N ASP A 55 -9.79 4.10 28.99
CA ASP A 55 -8.47 4.19 28.39
C ASP A 55 -8.60 4.57 26.92
N PHE A 56 -8.46 5.87 26.68
CA PHE A 56 -8.29 6.44 25.36
C PHE A 56 -6.84 6.23 24.96
N TYR A 57 -6.61 5.81 23.72
CA TYR A 57 -5.27 5.77 23.18
C TYR A 57 -5.18 6.48 21.85
N PHE A 58 -3.97 6.96 21.58
CA PHE A 58 -3.61 7.49 20.29
C PHE A 58 -2.29 6.89 19.85
N HIS A 59 -2.10 6.78 18.54
CA HIS A 59 -0.86 6.32 17.96
C HIS A 59 -0.54 7.07 16.67
N VAL A 60 0.76 7.11 16.39
CA VAL A 60 1.30 7.64 15.14
C VAL A 60 2.30 6.64 14.60
N ASP A 61 2.18 6.35 13.31
CA ASP A 61 3.06 5.44 12.60
C ASP A 61 3.78 6.20 11.49
N GLY A 62 5.11 6.11 11.50
CA GLY A 62 5.92 6.48 10.33
C GLY A 62 5.92 5.31 9.35
N LEU A 63 5.60 5.57 8.09
CA LEU A 63 5.58 4.58 7.02
C LEU A 63 6.70 4.85 6.01
N ALA A 64 7.36 3.80 5.56
CA ALA A 64 8.27 3.81 4.43
C ALA A 64 7.86 2.67 3.49
N MET A 65 7.17 2.99 2.41
CA MET A 65 6.52 2.02 1.52
C MET A 65 7.10 2.09 0.11
N GLN A 66 7.40 0.94 -0.46
CA GLN A 66 7.65 0.79 -1.87
C GLN A 66 6.32 0.53 -2.58
N ALA A 67 6.02 1.35 -3.59
CA ALA A 67 4.83 1.21 -4.40
C ALA A 67 5.16 0.55 -5.73
N LYS A 68 4.29 -0.36 -6.16
CA LYS A 68 4.34 -1.02 -7.46
C LYS A 68 2.95 -1.03 -8.08
N GLU A 69 2.89 -0.93 -9.41
CA GLU A 69 1.63 -1.01 -10.15
C GLU A 69 1.84 -1.88 -11.39
N ASP A 70 1.08 -2.97 -11.45
CA ASP A 70 1.06 -3.82 -12.63
C ASP A 70 0.44 -3.08 -13.82
N GLY A 71 0.94 -3.33 -15.02
CA GLY A 71 0.39 -2.73 -16.24
C GLY A 71 0.91 -1.32 -16.55
N LEU A 72 1.66 -0.66 -15.66
CA LEU A 72 2.37 0.59 -15.96
C LEU A 72 3.71 0.42 -16.68
N ASP A 73 3.98 -0.76 -17.23
CA ASP A 73 5.13 -0.98 -18.10
C ASP A 73 5.05 -0.06 -19.32
N PHE A 74 6.14 0.66 -19.57
CA PHE A 74 6.17 1.70 -20.60
C PHE A 74 7.07 1.37 -21.78
N ALA A 75 8.07 0.52 -21.60
CA ALA A 75 8.95 0.12 -22.69
C ALA A 75 9.45 -1.33 -22.53
N ILE A 76 9.73 -1.98 -23.66
CA ILE A 76 10.54 -3.19 -23.70
C ILE A 76 11.83 -2.86 -24.44
N LYS A 77 12.96 -3.18 -23.81
CA LYS A 77 14.30 -2.88 -24.30
C LYS A 77 15.07 -4.18 -24.55
N ASP A 78 15.62 -4.35 -25.75
CA ASP A 78 16.52 -5.47 -26.07
C ASP A 78 17.80 -4.92 -26.69
N SER A 79 18.91 -5.05 -25.97
CA SER A 79 20.24 -4.60 -26.41
C SER A 79 20.95 -5.56 -27.37
N SER A 80 20.36 -6.73 -27.65
CA SER A 80 20.94 -7.84 -28.42
C SER A 80 20.16 -8.18 -29.69
N ALA A 81 19.02 -7.53 -29.93
CA ALA A 81 18.13 -7.83 -31.05
C ALA A 81 18.81 -7.53 -32.40
N PRO A 82 18.94 -8.50 -33.32
CA PRO A 82 19.43 -8.23 -34.66
C PRO A 82 18.49 -7.25 -35.36
N SER A 83 19.04 -6.10 -35.76
CA SER A 83 18.34 -4.93 -36.34
C SER A 83 17.42 -5.21 -37.54
N SER A 84 17.44 -6.40 -38.13
CA SER A 84 16.73 -6.75 -39.37
C SER A 84 15.52 -7.67 -39.22
N THR A 85 15.24 -8.25 -38.04
CA THR A 85 14.15 -9.24 -37.89
C THR A 85 13.04 -8.84 -36.91
N GLY A 86 13.21 -7.78 -36.11
CA GLY A 86 12.19 -7.36 -35.14
C GLY A 86 11.88 -8.40 -34.06
N SER A 87 12.70 -9.44 -33.94
CA SER A 87 12.56 -10.47 -32.92
C SER A 87 13.20 -9.97 -31.63
N ILE A 88 12.42 -9.94 -30.55
CA ILE A 88 12.93 -9.82 -29.19
C ILE A 88 13.56 -11.17 -28.83
N THR A 89 14.83 -11.14 -28.44
CA THR A 89 15.59 -12.35 -28.06
C THR A 89 16.03 -12.30 -26.60
N HIS A 90 16.31 -11.11 -26.07
CA HIS A 90 16.63 -10.86 -24.65
C HIS A 90 16.08 -9.49 -24.21
N GLY A 91 14.75 -9.36 -24.18
CA GLY A 91 14.09 -8.12 -23.77
C GLY A 91 13.99 -7.97 -22.26
N THR A 92 14.29 -6.78 -21.75
CA THR A 92 13.99 -6.30 -20.40
C THR A 92 12.75 -5.41 -20.46
N VAL A 93 11.81 -5.61 -19.55
CA VAL A 93 10.62 -4.76 -19.40
C VAL A 93 10.96 -3.63 -18.42
N GLU A 94 10.65 -2.40 -18.83
CA GLU A 94 10.85 -1.17 -18.07
C GLU A 94 9.47 -0.66 -17.63
N GLY A 95 9.32 -0.37 -16.34
CA GLY A 95 8.02 -0.17 -15.74
C GLY A 95 8.02 -0.22 -14.22
N PHE A 96 6.92 0.27 -13.66
CA PHE A 96 6.72 0.37 -12.21
C PHE A 96 6.21 -0.93 -11.55
N ALA A 97 6.10 -2.03 -12.31
CA ALA A 97 5.70 -3.35 -11.80
C ALA A 97 6.90 -4.22 -11.37
N GLY A 98 8.06 -4.03 -12.01
CA GLY A 98 9.22 -4.92 -11.87
C GLY A 98 10.15 -4.57 -10.71
N ASP A 99 10.98 -5.55 -10.31
CA ASP A 99 12.08 -5.38 -9.33
C ASP A 99 13.32 -4.67 -9.92
N ASN A 100 13.22 -4.17 -11.16
CA ASN A 100 14.35 -3.58 -11.89
C ASN A 100 14.69 -2.15 -11.42
N ASN A 101 13.84 -1.54 -10.60
CA ASN A 101 14.09 -0.23 -10.04
C ASN A 101 14.90 -0.33 -8.74
N GLU A 102 15.88 0.57 -8.61
CA GLU A 102 16.54 0.81 -7.32
C GLU A 102 15.47 1.08 -6.25
N TRP A 103 15.64 0.46 -5.08
CA TRP A 103 14.60 0.27 -4.07
C TRP A 103 14.24 1.59 -3.36
N ASP A 104 13.42 2.42 -4.01
CA ASP A 104 13.01 3.72 -3.46
C ASP A 104 11.79 3.60 -2.56
N TYR A 105 11.99 3.92 -1.27
CA TYR A 105 10.94 3.96 -0.27
C TYR A 105 10.28 5.34 -0.24
N ASN A 106 8.95 5.36 -0.37
CA ASN A 106 8.14 6.55 -0.27
C ASN A 106 7.63 6.74 1.16
N PRO A 107 7.78 7.93 1.76
CA PRO A 107 7.36 8.19 3.13
C PRO A 107 5.84 8.36 3.23
N GLY A 108 5.29 7.99 4.38
CA GLY A 108 3.91 8.29 4.75
C GLY A 108 3.70 8.31 6.25
N VAL A 109 2.45 8.55 6.63
CA VAL A 109 2.03 8.61 8.03
C VAL A 109 0.71 7.91 8.20
N ARG A 110 0.56 7.21 9.33
CA ARG A 110 -0.73 6.73 9.83
C ARG A 110 -0.96 7.33 11.20
N VAL A 111 -2.13 7.92 11.41
CA VAL A 111 -2.54 8.45 12.71
C VAL A 111 -3.81 7.74 13.11
N GLY A 112 -3.86 7.27 14.35
CA GLY A 112 -5.03 6.59 14.85
C GLY A 112 -5.35 6.93 16.29
N PHE A 113 -6.61 6.77 16.63
CA PHE A 113 -7.11 6.88 17.98
C PHE A 113 -8.13 5.78 18.25
N GLY A 114 -8.24 5.36 19.50
CA GLY A 114 -9.18 4.34 19.91
C GLY A 114 -9.56 4.46 21.37
N PHE A 115 -10.60 3.71 21.72
CA PHE A 115 -11.09 3.63 23.09
C PHE A 115 -11.79 2.28 23.30
N TYR A 116 -11.72 1.81 24.54
CA TYR A 116 -12.43 0.62 24.95
C TYR A 116 -13.85 0.97 25.41
N LEU A 117 -14.81 0.13 25.07
CA LEU A 117 -16.19 0.25 25.51
C LEU A 117 -16.38 -0.49 26.84
N ASP A 118 -16.99 0.20 27.80
CA ASP A 118 -17.29 -0.34 29.14
C ASP A 118 -18.11 -1.64 29.10
N HIS A 119 -18.98 -1.78 28.09
CA HIS A 119 -19.78 -2.98 27.87
C HIS A 119 -19.02 -3.97 26.97
N ASP A 120 -18.69 -5.14 27.54
CA ASP A 120 -18.04 -6.28 26.86
C ASP A 120 -16.63 -6.02 26.28
N ALA A 121 -15.99 -4.90 26.65
CA ALA A 121 -14.61 -4.55 26.30
C ALA A 121 -14.32 -4.58 24.79
N TRP A 122 -15.30 -4.19 23.99
CA TRP A 122 -15.08 -3.94 22.57
C TRP A 122 -14.13 -2.75 22.42
N ASN A 123 -13.21 -2.86 21.47
CA ASN A 123 -12.29 -1.79 21.12
C ASN A 123 -12.79 -1.10 19.85
N PHE A 124 -12.98 0.22 19.92
CA PHE A 124 -13.23 1.05 18.76
C PHE A 124 -11.95 1.74 18.33
N ASP A 125 -11.61 1.66 17.05
CA ASP A 125 -10.47 2.36 16.46
C ASP A 125 -10.86 3.13 15.21
N CYS A 126 -10.22 4.29 15.03
CA CYS A 126 -10.22 5.04 13.79
C CYS A 126 -8.77 5.33 13.38
N ASN A 127 -8.39 4.92 12.16
CA ASN A 127 -7.07 5.17 11.60
C ASN A 127 -7.19 5.93 10.29
N TRP A 128 -6.38 6.96 10.12
CA TRP A 128 -6.18 7.64 8.85
C TRP A 128 -4.77 7.36 8.35
N THR A 129 -4.65 6.82 7.13
CA THR A 129 -3.36 6.58 6.47
C THR A 129 -3.21 7.52 5.29
N TRP A 130 -2.04 8.16 5.19
CA TRP A 130 -1.65 9.01 4.08
C TRP A 130 -0.27 8.60 3.57
N LEU A 131 -0.16 8.44 2.24
CA LEU A 131 1.08 8.15 1.54
C LEU A 131 1.15 9.04 0.29
N ASN A 132 2.34 9.55 0.01
CA ASN A 132 2.63 10.28 -1.22
C ASN A 132 3.80 9.62 -1.93
N ILE A 133 3.52 9.07 -3.11
CA ILE A 133 4.46 8.28 -3.89
C ILE A 133 4.80 9.05 -5.15
N THR A 134 6.10 9.21 -5.43
CA THR A 134 6.58 9.80 -6.68
C THR A 134 7.75 8.97 -7.16
N ASN A 135 7.54 8.23 -8.25
CA ASN A 135 8.56 7.42 -8.90
C ASN A 135 8.84 7.95 -10.31
N TYR A 136 10.10 7.90 -10.72
CA TYR A 136 10.55 8.39 -12.01
C TYR A 136 11.56 7.41 -12.62
N GLU A 137 11.32 7.01 -13.87
CA GLU A 137 12.19 6.11 -14.62
C GLU A 137 12.53 6.70 -15.97
N ARG A 138 13.77 6.48 -16.42
CA ARG A 138 14.22 6.86 -17.75
C ARG A 138 15.12 5.78 -18.31
N THR A 139 14.76 5.29 -19.50
CA THR A 139 15.57 4.35 -20.26
C THR A 139 15.85 4.90 -21.65
N SER A 140 17.01 4.55 -22.18
CA SER A 140 17.45 4.99 -23.51
C SER A 140 18.25 3.91 -24.18
N GLU A 141 18.13 3.83 -25.51
CA GLU A 141 18.92 2.92 -26.33
C GLU A 141 19.57 3.68 -27.48
N ARG A 142 20.87 3.46 -27.67
CA ARG A 142 21.59 4.01 -28.82
C ARG A 142 21.45 3.02 -29.96
N VAL A 143 20.93 3.48 -31.09
CA VAL A 143 20.74 2.70 -32.31
C VAL A 143 22.10 2.29 -32.90
N ALA A 144 22.67 1.23 -32.34
CA ALA A 144 23.74 0.42 -32.90
C ALA A 144 23.55 -1.04 -32.42
N GLY A 145 22.37 -1.61 -32.73
CA GLY A 145 22.03 -3.01 -32.43
C GLY A 145 20.97 -3.25 -31.36
N GLY A 146 20.42 -2.21 -30.72
CA GLY A 146 19.33 -2.33 -29.75
C GLY A 146 17.95 -1.96 -30.33
N VAL A 147 16.89 -2.49 -29.71
CA VAL A 147 15.48 -2.15 -29.99
C VAL A 147 14.82 -1.69 -28.70
N LEU A 148 14.08 -0.59 -28.78
CA LEU A 148 13.16 -0.12 -27.74
C LEU A 148 11.74 -0.16 -28.32
N ILE A 149 10.79 -0.75 -27.59
CA ILE A 149 9.40 -0.90 -28.00
C ILE A 149 8.53 -0.08 -27.04
N PRO A 150 7.89 1.00 -27.50
CA PRO A 150 7.02 1.81 -26.67
C PRO A 150 5.65 1.12 -26.48
N LEU A 151 5.20 0.96 -25.23
CA LEU A 151 3.98 0.21 -24.90
C LEU A 151 2.70 1.08 -24.84
N TRP A 152 2.83 2.39 -24.65
CA TRP A 152 1.70 3.34 -24.56
C TRP A 152 1.49 4.18 -25.83
N LEU A 153 2.23 3.88 -26.90
CA LEU A 153 1.95 4.46 -28.21
C LEU A 153 0.91 3.63 -28.96
N LEU A 154 0.05 4.31 -29.70
CA LEU A 154 -0.78 3.67 -30.71
C LEU A 154 0.14 2.92 -31.67
N GLY A 155 -0.02 1.60 -31.77
CA GLY A 155 0.71 0.82 -32.76
C GLY A 155 0.60 1.51 -34.12
N SER A 156 1.71 1.87 -34.74
CA SER A 156 1.78 1.95 -36.19
C SER A 156 2.27 0.59 -36.62
N GLY A 157 1.65 -0.04 -37.63
CA GLY A 157 1.98 -1.39 -38.11
C GLY A 157 3.38 -1.57 -38.73
N THR A 158 4.41 -0.98 -38.14
CA THR A 158 5.82 -1.09 -38.50
C THR A 158 6.51 -2.08 -37.56
N PRO A 159 6.71 -3.35 -37.99
CA PRO A 159 7.61 -4.24 -37.31
C PRO A 159 9.06 -3.80 -37.58
N ALA A 160 9.89 -3.89 -36.55
CA ALA A 160 11.35 -3.85 -36.60
C ALA A 160 12.02 -2.51 -36.93
N ALA A 161 12.85 -2.06 -35.98
CA ALA A 161 13.93 -1.09 -36.08
C ALA A 161 13.54 0.40 -36.09
N GLN A 162 14.00 1.11 -35.06
CA GLN A 162 14.09 2.58 -34.91
C GLN A 162 12.96 3.32 -34.16
N LEU A 163 12.19 2.65 -33.30
CA LEU A 163 11.07 3.28 -32.58
C LEU A 163 11.42 3.65 -31.12
N GLY A 164 12.16 4.74 -30.95
CA GLY A 164 12.46 5.36 -29.65
C GLY A 164 13.94 5.31 -29.28
N GLU A 165 14.60 6.46 -29.28
CA GLU A 165 15.99 6.60 -28.79
C GLU A 165 16.01 6.74 -27.26
N SER A 166 14.92 7.27 -26.69
CA SER A 166 14.67 7.23 -25.25
C SER A 166 13.19 7.25 -24.90
N ALA A 167 12.86 6.64 -23.76
CA ALA A 167 11.58 6.69 -23.11
C ALA A 167 11.77 7.08 -21.64
N SER A 168 10.96 8.02 -21.15
CA SER A 168 10.93 8.37 -19.73
C SER A 168 9.51 8.33 -19.22
N ALA A 169 9.31 7.73 -18.05
CA ALA A 169 8.03 7.61 -17.40
C ALA A 169 8.08 8.23 -16.00
N LYS A 170 6.98 8.87 -15.60
CA LYS A 170 6.75 9.38 -14.26
C LYS A 170 5.44 8.85 -13.75
N TRP A 171 5.43 8.38 -12.51
CA TRP A 171 4.24 7.91 -11.82
C TRP A 171 4.14 8.55 -10.44
N ASP A 172 3.04 9.25 -10.19
CA ASP A 172 2.71 9.87 -8.91
C ASP A 172 1.42 9.26 -8.37
N VAL A 173 1.39 8.92 -7.08
CA VAL A 173 0.20 8.41 -6.39
C VAL A 173 -0.03 9.16 -5.09
N LYS A 174 -1.26 9.63 -4.90
CA LYS A 174 -1.75 10.11 -3.61
C LYS A 174 -2.68 9.06 -3.03
N TYR A 175 -2.28 8.50 -1.91
CA TYR A 175 -3.01 7.42 -1.26
C TYR A 175 -3.54 7.88 0.09
N ASN A 176 -4.85 7.74 0.28
CA ASN A 176 -5.54 8.08 1.52
C ASN A 176 -6.52 6.97 1.87
N THR A 177 -6.47 6.49 3.12
CA THR A 177 -7.53 5.63 3.66
C THR A 177 -7.97 6.08 5.03
N ILE A 178 -9.26 5.87 5.30
CA ILE A 178 -9.85 6.02 6.64
C ILE A 178 -10.47 4.68 7.01
N ASP A 179 -10.00 4.10 8.10
CA ASP A 179 -10.46 2.83 8.63
C ASP A 179 -11.14 3.05 9.97
N VAL A 180 -12.41 2.65 10.06
CA VAL A 180 -13.13 2.60 11.32
C VAL A 180 -13.42 1.13 11.62
N ARG A 181 -12.95 0.63 12.76
CA ARG A 181 -13.10 -0.78 13.13
C ARG A 181 -13.56 -0.95 14.56
N LEU A 182 -14.26 -2.06 14.77
CA LEU A 182 -14.65 -2.58 16.06
C LEU A 182 -13.96 -3.94 16.24
N ALA A 183 -13.12 -4.06 17.24
CA ALA A 183 -12.32 -5.25 17.54
C ALA A 183 -12.71 -5.82 18.91
N LYS A 184 -12.54 -7.13 19.09
CA LYS A 184 -12.70 -7.75 20.41
C LYS A 184 -11.55 -8.70 20.72
N PRO A 185 -10.61 -8.30 21.60
CA PRO A 185 -9.47 -9.14 21.96
C PRO A 185 -9.88 -10.32 22.86
N TYR A 186 -9.29 -11.49 22.62
CA TYR A 186 -9.46 -12.68 23.46
C TYR A 186 -8.13 -13.42 23.64
N TYR A 187 -7.90 -13.95 24.84
CA TYR A 187 -6.76 -14.84 25.09
C TYR A 187 -7.11 -16.26 24.62
N VAL A 188 -6.44 -16.71 23.56
CA VAL A 188 -6.51 -18.12 23.11
C VAL A 188 -5.59 -18.99 23.96
N SER A 189 -4.49 -18.40 24.44
CA SER A 189 -3.52 -19.01 25.35
C SER A 189 -2.89 -17.92 26.21
N ARG A 190 -2.13 -18.32 27.25
CA ARG A 190 -1.36 -17.39 28.11
C ARG A 190 -0.43 -16.48 27.32
N TYR A 191 0.04 -16.92 26.15
CA TYR A 191 1.01 -16.20 25.33
C TYR A 191 0.46 -15.74 23.99
N LEU A 192 -0.83 -15.94 23.72
CA LEU A 192 -1.44 -15.59 22.43
C LEU A 192 -2.76 -14.86 22.64
N VAL A 193 -2.76 -13.59 22.24
CA VAL A 193 -3.96 -12.75 22.15
C VAL A 193 -4.41 -12.73 20.70
N PHE A 194 -5.70 -12.94 20.50
CA PHE A 194 -6.35 -12.98 19.21
C PHE A 194 -7.49 -11.96 19.19
N SER A 195 -7.44 -11.03 18.25
CA SER A 195 -8.32 -9.87 18.20
C SER A 195 -9.00 -9.78 16.83
N PRO A 196 -10.10 -10.53 16.61
CA PRO A 196 -10.91 -10.37 15.42
C PRO A 196 -11.53 -8.97 15.41
N HIS A 197 -11.63 -8.40 14.22
CA HIS A 197 -12.23 -7.09 14.02
C HIS A 197 -13.01 -7.00 12.71
N PHE A 198 -14.01 -6.14 12.70
CA PHE A 198 -14.77 -5.78 11.51
C PHE A 198 -15.04 -4.27 11.51
N GLY A 199 -15.28 -3.71 10.34
CA GLY A 199 -15.34 -2.28 10.19
C GLY A 199 -15.69 -1.83 8.80
N ILE A 200 -15.49 -0.53 8.58
CA ILE A 200 -15.70 0.15 7.31
C ILE A 200 -14.38 0.81 6.92
N ARG A 201 -14.06 0.74 5.64
CA ARG A 201 -12.93 1.44 5.02
C ARG A 201 -13.44 2.41 3.97
N GLY A 202 -12.98 3.66 4.03
CA GLY A 202 -13.00 4.61 2.92
C GLY A 202 -11.61 4.72 2.32
N GLY A 203 -11.51 4.75 0.99
CA GLY A 203 -10.25 4.90 0.27
C GLY A 203 -10.34 5.92 -0.84
N TRP A 204 -9.28 6.70 -1.02
CA TRP A 204 -9.06 7.62 -2.13
C TRP A 204 -7.65 7.40 -2.66
N ILE A 205 -7.54 7.04 -3.94
CA ILE A 205 -6.29 6.71 -4.60
C ILE A 205 -6.27 7.45 -5.93
N ASP A 206 -5.49 8.52 -5.99
CA ASP A 206 -5.33 9.33 -7.21
C ASP A 206 -3.99 8.97 -7.84
N GLN A 207 -4.02 8.47 -9.09
CA GLN A 207 -2.82 8.06 -9.82
C GLN A 207 -2.62 8.92 -11.05
N GLN A 208 -1.41 9.44 -11.23
CA GLN A 208 -1.01 10.19 -12.42
C GLN A 208 0.19 9.51 -13.06
N PHE A 209 0.07 9.23 -14.35
CA PHE A 209 1.08 8.54 -15.12
C PHE A 209 1.38 9.33 -16.40
N SER A 210 2.66 9.61 -16.65
CA SER A 210 3.10 10.32 -17.85
C SER A 210 4.27 9.60 -18.48
N VAL A 211 4.22 9.39 -19.79
CA VAL A 211 5.32 8.80 -20.54
C VAL A 211 5.67 9.69 -21.72
N ASP A 212 6.96 9.94 -21.87
CA ASP A 212 7.55 10.71 -22.96
C ASP A 212 8.43 9.78 -23.79
N TYR A 213 8.11 9.68 -25.07
CA TYR A 213 8.86 8.93 -26.06
C TYR A 213 9.53 9.90 -27.03
N SER A 214 10.85 9.81 -27.17
CA SER A 214 11.62 10.64 -28.10
C SER A 214 12.42 9.78 -29.07
N GLY A 215 12.43 10.13 -30.34
CA GLY A 215 13.20 9.45 -31.37
C GLY A 215 12.74 9.81 -32.77
N ASN A 216 13.57 9.47 -33.77
CA ASN A 216 13.33 9.82 -35.16
C ASN A 216 12.02 9.23 -35.73
N ALA A 217 11.59 8.04 -35.27
CA ALA A 217 10.38 7.40 -35.79
C ALA A 217 9.06 7.89 -35.16
N VAL A 218 9.09 8.58 -34.01
CA VAL A 218 7.92 9.29 -33.48
C VAL A 218 7.82 10.72 -34.01
N GLY A 219 8.67 11.14 -34.96
CA GLY A 219 8.59 12.47 -35.58
C GLY A 219 9.06 13.63 -34.71
N GLN A 220 9.62 13.33 -33.52
CA GLN A 220 10.45 14.12 -32.59
C GLN A 220 10.15 13.76 -31.13
N ARG A 221 8.86 13.79 -30.72
CA ARG A 221 8.43 13.58 -29.33
C ARG A 221 6.95 13.21 -29.25
N ALA A 222 6.59 12.15 -28.53
CA ALA A 222 5.21 11.75 -28.26
C ALA A 222 4.99 11.62 -26.75
N ILE A 223 3.88 12.16 -26.24
CA ILE A 223 3.60 12.22 -24.80
C ILE A 223 2.25 11.56 -24.53
N HIS A 224 2.27 10.53 -23.69
CA HIS A 224 1.06 9.95 -23.12
C HIS A 224 0.88 10.48 -21.70
N HIS A 225 -0.33 10.93 -21.37
CA HIS A 225 -0.74 11.32 -20.03
C HIS A 225 -1.98 10.53 -19.65
N GLY A 226 -1.99 9.94 -18.46
CA GLY A 226 -3.11 9.20 -17.94
C GLY A 226 -3.33 9.50 -16.47
N GLN A 227 -4.59 9.65 -16.09
CA GLN A 227 -5.05 9.83 -14.72
C GLN A 227 -6.05 8.73 -14.41
N ASN A 228 -5.98 8.22 -13.19
CA ASN A 228 -6.85 7.16 -12.69
C ASN A 228 -7.15 7.46 -11.23
N ASP A 229 -8.33 8.04 -11.00
CA ASP A 229 -8.77 8.48 -9.70
C ASP A 229 -9.84 7.52 -9.18
N PHE A 230 -9.56 6.91 -8.03
CA PHE A 230 -10.44 5.98 -7.37
C PHE A 230 -10.91 6.54 -6.03
N TRP A 231 -12.23 6.47 -5.78
CA TRP A 231 -12.76 6.57 -4.44
C TRP A 231 -13.76 5.47 -4.16
N GLY A 232 -13.77 4.97 -2.92
CA GLY A 232 -14.70 3.91 -2.55
C GLY A 232 -14.92 3.77 -1.06
N ILE A 233 -16.00 3.09 -0.72
CA ILE A 233 -16.33 2.73 0.65
C ILE A 233 -16.74 1.25 0.72
N GLY A 234 -16.29 0.57 1.76
CA GLY A 234 -16.40 -0.88 1.83
C GLY A 234 -16.42 -1.43 3.23
N ALA A 235 -16.79 -2.71 3.31
CA ALA A 235 -16.62 -3.49 4.53
C ALA A 235 -15.16 -3.93 4.65
N ARG A 236 -14.66 -3.98 5.88
CA ARG A 236 -13.34 -4.47 6.25
C ARG A 236 -13.48 -5.49 7.36
N ALA A 237 -12.73 -6.58 7.30
CA ALA A 237 -12.63 -7.57 8.35
C ALA A 237 -11.20 -8.06 8.47
N GLY A 238 -10.80 -8.42 9.69
CA GLY A 238 -9.43 -8.83 9.93
C GLY A 238 -9.23 -9.42 11.31
N ILE A 239 -7.97 -9.78 11.56
CA ILE A 239 -7.51 -10.45 12.76
C ILE A 239 -6.15 -9.84 13.11
N ASP A 240 -6.02 -9.39 14.35
CA ASP A 240 -4.73 -9.06 14.93
C ASP A 240 -4.31 -10.15 15.92
N THR A 241 -3.03 -10.49 15.93
CA THR A 241 -2.47 -11.49 16.85
C THR A 241 -1.24 -10.94 17.55
N ASP A 242 -1.19 -11.07 18.87
CA ASP A 242 -0.04 -10.68 19.69
C ASP A 242 0.47 -11.92 20.45
N TRP A 243 1.74 -12.26 20.22
CA TRP A 243 2.48 -13.37 20.82
C TRP A 243 3.40 -12.85 21.91
N ILE A 244 3.05 -13.08 23.16
CA ILE A 244 3.75 -12.50 24.32
C ILE A 244 5.03 -13.29 24.60
N LEU A 245 6.18 -12.63 24.46
CA LEU A 245 7.51 -13.22 24.71
C LEU A 245 8.02 -12.95 26.13
N GLY A 246 7.42 -11.97 26.83
CA GLY A 246 7.77 -11.55 28.18
C GLY A 246 8.63 -10.29 28.23
N LYS A 247 8.76 -9.70 29.44
CA LYS A 247 9.48 -8.42 29.67
C LYS A 247 9.01 -7.27 28.78
N GLY A 248 7.71 -7.24 28.45
CA GLY A 248 7.11 -6.24 27.58
C GLY A 248 7.25 -6.50 26.09
N TRP A 249 7.99 -7.52 25.66
CA TRP A 249 8.16 -7.86 24.24
C TRP A 249 7.02 -8.76 23.74
N CYS A 250 6.58 -8.50 22.50
CA CYS A 250 5.69 -9.35 21.75
C CYS A 250 6.11 -9.46 20.28
N LEU A 251 5.76 -10.57 19.63
CA LEU A 251 5.67 -10.63 18.16
C LEU A 251 4.22 -10.40 17.78
N PHE A 252 3.96 -9.67 16.71
CA PHE A 252 2.59 -9.47 16.26
C PHE A 252 2.42 -9.78 14.78
N GLY A 253 1.21 -10.20 14.44
CA GLY A 253 0.79 -10.45 13.07
C GLY A 253 -0.63 -9.99 12.87
N ASN A 254 -0.83 -9.08 11.91
CA ASN A 254 -2.11 -8.51 11.58
C ASN A 254 -2.46 -8.85 10.13
N VAL A 255 -3.70 -9.26 9.90
CA VAL A 255 -4.22 -9.56 8.56
C VAL A 255 -5.59 -8.94 8.43
N ALA A 256 -5.84 -8.24 7.34
CA ALA A 256 -7.13 -7.69 7.04
C ALA A 256 -7.46 -7.78 5.56
N ALA A 257 -8.74 -7.93 5.26
CA ALA A 257 -9.28 -7.87 3.92
C ALA A 257 -10.44 -6.87 3.89
N SER A 258 -10.59 -6.19 2.76
CA SER A 258 -11.69 -5.27 2.53
C SER A 258 -12.22 -5.40 1.11
N MET A 259 -13.48 -5.05 0.93
CA MET A 259 -14.14 -5.00 -0.37
C MET A 259 -14.88 -3.68 -0.46
N LEU A 260 -14.38 -2.79 -1.32
CA LEU A 260 -14.90 -1.44 -1.48
C LEU A 260 -15.72 -1.36 -2.76
N PHE A 261 -16.93 -0.81 -2.66
CA PHE A 261 -17.65 -0.37 -3.84
C PHE A 261 -17.27 1.08 -4.09
N GLY A 262 -16.72 1.35 -5.27
CA GLY A 262 -16.16 2.66 -5.59
C GLY A 262 -16.38 3.05 -7.04
N LYS A 263 -16.01 4.30 -7.33
CA LYS A 263 -16.02 4.89 -8.65
C LYS A 263 -14.59 5.10 -9.12
N PHE A 264 -14.35 4.81 -10.39
CA PHE A 264 -13.14 5.16 -11.13
C PHE A 264 -13.47 6.29 -12.10
N GLU A 265 -12.61 7.29 -12.13
CA GLU A 265 -12.59 8.37 -13.11
C GLU A 265 -11.25 8.31 -13.85
N ILE A 266 -11.31 8.14 -15.17
CA ILE A 266 -10.12 7.84 -15.98
C ILE A 266 -10.05 8.83 -17.14
N ASP A 267 -8.98 9.61 -17.15
CA ASP A 267 -8.63 10.54 -18.21
C ASP A 267 -7.33 10.09 -18.88
N GLN A 268 -7.32 9.95 -20.20
CA GLN A 268 -6.13 9.56 -20.96
C GLN A 268 -6.01 10.39 -22.22
N SER A 269 -4.83 10.93 -22.46
CA SER A 269 -4.50 11.63 -23.70
C SER A 269 -3.16 11.17 -24.25
N LEU A 270 -3.08 11.12 -25.58
CA LEU A 270 -1.84 10.90 -26.31
C LEU A 270 -1.64 12.06 -27.28
N THR A 271 -0.55 12.80 -27.09
CA THR A 271 -0.12 13.85 -28.01
C THR A 271 0.98 13.32 -28.92
N LEU A 272 0.73 13.33 -30.23
CA LEU A 272 1.71 13.02 -31.26
C LEU A 272 2.19 14.32 -31.94
N PRO A 273 3.44 14.39 -32.41
CA PRO A 273 3.97 15.60 -33.04
C PRO A 273 3.44 15.79 -34.47
N SER A 274 2.97 14.72 -35.11
CA SER A 274 2.27 14.75 -36.39
C SER A 274 1.17 13.69 -36.42
N GLY A 275 -0.09 14.11 -36.62
CA GLY A 275 -1.25 13.23 -36.71
C GLY A 275 -2.22 13.37 -35.54
N PRO A 276 -3.41 12.75 -35.62
CA PRO A 276 -4.38 12.78 -34.54
C PRO A 276 -3.92 11.90 -33.39
N GLY A 277 -3.82 12.49 -32.20
CA GLY A 277 -3.76 11.79 -30.93
C GLY A 277 -5.10 11.17 -30.54
N PHE A 278 -5.21 10.73 -29.29
CA PHE A 278 -6.51 10.42 -28.69
C PHE A 278 -6.68 11.17 -27.38
N ASP A 279 -7.94 11.36 -27.02
CA ASP A 279 -8.40 11.90 -25.74
C ASP A 279 -9.59 11.05 -25.31
N LEU A 280 -9.53 10.52 -24.09
CA LEU A 280 -10.49 9.57 -23.54
C LEU A 280 -10.77 9.98 -22.09
N ASP A 281 -12.04 10.24 -21.82
CA ASP A 281 -12.59 10.47 -20.48
C ASP A 281 -13.74 9.48 -20.29
N TYR A 282 -13.70 8.72 -19.20
CA TYR A 282 -14.81 7.85 -18.82
C TYR A 282 -14.80 7.53 -17.33
N ASP A 283 -16.00 7.24 -16.81
CA ASP A 283 -16.22 6.83 -15.44
C ASP A 283 -17.02 5.53 -15.34
N TYR A 284 -16.76 4.77 -14.29
CA TYR A 284 -17.56 3.59 -13.96
C TYR A 284 -17.42 3.19 -12.50
N HIS A 285 -18.26 2.24 -12.06
CA HIS A 285 -18.23 1.73 -10.70
C HIS A 285 -17.81 0.26 -10.70
N GLN A 286 -16.98 -0.11 -9.72
CA GLN A 286 -16.50 -1.48 -9.55
C GLN A 286 -16.31 -1.79 -8.06
N ASN A 287 -16.37 -3.08 -7.75
CA ASN A 287 -15.91 -3.58 -6.46
C ASN A 287 -14.40 -3.81 -6.51
N THR A 288 -13.67 -3.14 -5.62
CA THR A 288 -12.22 -3.22 -5.50
C THR A 288 -11.86 -3.94 -4.21
N PRO A 289 -11.39 -5.20 -4.29
CA PRO A 289 -10.85 -5.90 -3.14
C PRO A 289 -9.53 -5.27 -2.70
N ASN A 290 -9.25 -5.37 -1.41
CA ASN A 290 -7.95 -5.03 -0.85
C ASN A 290 -7.56 -6.03 0.25
N PHE A 291 -6.28 -6.36 0.30
CA PHE A 291 -5.69 -7.26 1.29
C PHE A 291 -4.48 -6.62 1.94
N GLU A 292 -4.35 -6.77 3.26
CA GLU A 292 -3.26 -6.22 4.05
C GLU A 292 -2.73 -7.24 5.04
N MET A 293 -1.42 -7.29 5.19
CA MET A 293 -0.73 -8.11 6.16
C MET A 293 0.43 -7.33 6.78
N ALA A 294 0.61 -7.44 8.09
CA ALA A 294 1.74 -6.86 8.80
C ALA A 294 2.32 -7.88 9.77
N LEU A 295 3.64 -7.99 9.80
CA LEU A 295 4.37 -8.84 10.75
C LEU A 295 5.46 -8.02 11.42
N GLY A 296 5.57 -8.13 12.73
CA GLY A 296 6.46 -7.25 13.48
C GLY A 296 6.77 -7.66 14.90
N ILE A 297 7.53 -6.79 15.55
CA ILE A 297 7.93 -6.91 16.95
C ILE A 297 7.42 -5.67 17.68
N GLY A 298 6.78 -5.90 18.83
CA GLY A 298 6.33 -4.87 19.73
C GLY A 298 7.09 -4.91 21.06
N TRP A 299 7.17 -3.75 21.68
CA TRP A 299 7.61 -3.59 23.04
C TRP A 299 6.72 -2.57 23.76
N GLY A 300 6.28 -2.90 24.97
CA GLY A 300 5.44 -2.03 25.78
C GLY A 300 5.92 -1.94 27.22
N MET A 301 5.71 -0.78 27.84
CA MET A 301 5.92 -0.60 29.27
C MET A 301 4.83 0.25 29.91
N HIS A 302 4.45 -0.15 31.11
CA HIS A 302 3.57 0.63 31.98
C HIS A 302 4.39 1.58 32.84
N PHE A 303 3.94 2.82 32.98
CA PHE A 303 4.53 3.81 33.85
C PHE A 303 3.45 4.49 34.69
N ASN A 304 3.84 5.34 35.64
CA ASN A 304 2.91 6.01 36.55
C ASN A 304 2.00 5.05 37.36
N LYS A 305 2.59 4.04 38.01
CA LYS A 305 1.86 3.02 38.80
C LYS A 305 0.80 2.25 37.99
N GLN A 306 1.15 1.83 36.77
CA GLN A 306 0.25 1.09 35.85
C GLN A 306 -0.99 1.87 35.42
N ARG A 307 -0.91 3.20 35.37
CA ARG A 307 -2.02 4.03 34.85
C ARG A 307 -1.86 4.37 33.39
N ASN A 308 -0.62 4.46 32.91
CA ASN A 308 -0.34 4.86 31.55
C ASN A 308 0.54 3.80 30.89
N HIS A 309 0.35 3.57 29.60
CA HIS A 309 1.13 2.63 28.82
C HIS A 309 1.75 3.31 27.59
N VAL A 310 3.01 2.98 27.31
CA VAL A 310 3.69 3.36 26.07
C VAL A 310 4.06 2.10 25.33
N GLY A 311 3.67 2.05 24.05
CA GLY A 311 4.00 0.98 23.13
C GLY A 311 4.85 1.48 21.96
N LEU A 312 5.87 0.71 21.60
CA LEU A 312 6.61 0.83 20.35
C LEU A 312 6.38 -0.45 19.55
N ARG A 313 6.00 -0.34 18.27
CA ARG A 313 5.87 -1.50 17.37
C ARG A 313 6.59 -1.20 16.06
N ALA A 314 7.38 -2.16 15.58
CA ALA A 314 8.02 -2.11 14.28
C ALA A 314 7.53 -3.29 13.44
N ALA A 315 7.08 -3.03 12.22
CA ALA A 315 6.55 -4.05 11.31
C ALA A 315 7.07 -3.91 9.89
N TYR A 316 7.00 -5.01 9.16
CA TYR A 316 6.98 -5.03 7.70
C TYR A 316 5.54 -5.28 7.25
N GLU A 317 5.01 -4.43 6.39
CA GLU A 317 3.64 -4.45 5.88
C GLU A 317 3.61 -4.78 4.38
N PHE A 318 2.59 -5.54 3.98
CA PHE A 318 2.23 -5.88 2.62
C PHE A 318 0.79 -5.45 2.39
N HIS A 319 0.53 -4.65 1.36
CA HIS A 319 -0.80 -4.20 0.98
C HIS A 319 -0.98 -4.47 -0.51
N GLU A 320 -2.11 -5.04 -0.87
CA GLU A 320 -2.48 -5.34 -2.25
C GLU A 320 -3.87 -4.77 -2.52
N TRP A 321 -3.98 -3.95 -3.55
CA TRP A 321 -5.24 -3.46 -4.10
C TRP A 321 -5.42 -4.06 -5.49
N PHE A 322 -6.51 -4.78 -5.68
CA PHE A 322 -6.75 -5.54 -6.91
C PHE A 322 -7.47 -4.68 -7.95
N ASP A 323 -7.11 -4.85 -9.23
CA ASP A 323 -7.73 -4.14 -10.37
C ASP A 323 -7.74 -2.60 -10.19
N GLN A 324 -6.66 -2.05 -9.66
CA GLN A 324 -6.58 -0.63 -9.33
C GLN A 324 -6.16 0.23 -10.53
N LEU A 325 -5.29 -0.29 -11.39
CA LEU A 325 -5.02 0.32 -12.69
C LEU A 325 -6.13 -0.01 -13.68
N ASN A 326 -6.76 1.00 -14.29
CA ASN A 326 -7.81 0.79 -15.29
C ASN A 326 -7.63 1.63 -16.57
N MET A 327 -6.44 2.21 -16.76
CA MET A 327 -6.08 2.90 -17.99
C MET A 327 -6.06 1.94 -19.18
N ARG A 328 -6.49 2.37 -20.38
CA ARG A 328 -6.54 1.52 -21.57
C ARG A 328 -5.25 1.62 -22.37
N LYS A 329 -4.78 0.46 -22.85
CA LYS A 329 -3.74 0.36 -23.89
C LYS A 329 -4.40 0.17 -25.24
N PHE A 330 -3.93 0.91 -26.22
CA PHE A 330 -4.45 0.88 -27.58
C PHE A 330 -3.44 0.23 -28.52
N SER A 331 -3.91 -0.68 -29.36
CA SER A 331 -3.13 -1.25 -30.45
C SER A 331 -3.83 -0.97 -31.78
N SER A 332 -3.07 -0.69 -32.83
CA SER A 332 -3.64 -0.74 -34.18
C SER A 332 -3.76 -2.19 -34.61
N GLY A 333 -4.92 -2.57 -35.14
CA GLY A 333 -5.00 -3.80 -35.91
C GLY A 333 -4.26 -3.62 -37.23
N THR A 334 -3.14 -4.32 -37.43
CA THR A 334 -2.56 -4.47 -38.76
C THR A 334 -3.40 -5.52 -39.49
N GLY A 335 -4.39 -5.09 -40.27
CA GLY A 335 -4.73 -5.86 -41.47
C GLY A 335 -3.45 -5.99 -42.28
N GLY A 336 -2.99 -7.22 -42.53
CA GLY A 336 -1.75 -7.46 -43.28
C GLY A 336 -1.72 -6.62 -44.56
N VAL A 337 -0.52 -6.19 -44.96
CA VAL A 337 -0.30 -5.48 -46.22
C VAL A 337 -0.71 -6.40 -47.37
N VAL A 338 -1.96 -6.30 -47.83
CA VAL A 338 -2.38 -6.83 -49.14
C VAL A 338 -2.21 -5.68 -50.13
N ALA A 339 -1.45 -5.95 -51.19
CA ALA A 339 -1.00 -5.00 -52.18
C ALA A 339 -2.03 -3.91 -52.55
N GLY A 340 -1.73 -2.66 -52.20
CA GLY A 340 -2.25 -1.48 -52.90
C GLY A 340 -3.53 -0.83 -52.37
N ALA A 341 -4.06 -1.20 -51.21
CA ALA A 341 -5.19 -0.48 -50.61
C ALA A 341 -4.91 -0.12 -49.14
N ALA A 342 -4.93 1.17 -48.81
CA ALA A 342 -4.99 1.62 -47.43
C ALA A 342 -6.35 1.20 -46.87
N VAL A 343 -6.38 0.13 -46.07
CA VAL A 343 -7.54 -0.20 -45.25
C VAL A 343 -7.56 0.77 -44.07
N ASN A 344 -8.70 1.40 -43.79
CA ASN A 344 -8.91 2.19 -42.58
C ASN A 344 -8.71 1.29 -41.36
N ASN A 345 -7.49 1.29 -40.82
CA ASN A 345 -7.13 0.53 -39.63
C ASN A 345 -7.70 1.26 -38.41
N GLY A 346 -8.77 0.75 -37.84
CA GLY A 346 -9.27 1.24 -36.55
C GLY A 346 -8.23 0.98 -35.45
N ALA A 347 -8.08 1.92 -34.53
CA ALA A 347 -7.42 1.66 -33.26
C ALA A 347 -8.36 0.81 -32.39
N TYR A 348 -7.84 -0.28 -31.83
CA TYR A 348 -8.58 -1.12 -30.90
C TYR A 348 -8.03 -0.88 -29.50
N ALA A 349 -8.91 -0.52 -28.56
CA ALA A 349 -8.57 -0.53 -27.15
C ALA A 349 -8.69 -1.98 -26.65
N ASN A 350 -7.71 -2.44 -25.90
CA ASN A 350 -7.83 -3.72 -25.25
C ASN A 350 -8.65 -3.56 -23.96
N ASP A 351 -9.79 -4.25 -23.87
CA ASP A 351 -10.75 -4.12 -22.76
C ASP A 351 -10.23 -4.76 -21.46
N THR A 352 -9.21 -5.65 -21.53
CA THR A 352 -8.80 -6.50 -20.40
C THR A 352 -7.32 -6.45 -19.99
N VAL A 353 -6.43 -5.79 -20.75
CA VAL A 353 -4.97 -6.05 -20.63
C VAL A 353 -4.19 -5.02 -19.82
N SER A 354 -4.87 -4.10 -19.14
CA SER A 354 -4.20 -3.15 -18.24
C SER A 354 -4.86 -3.07 -16.87
N ARG A 355 -5.64 -4.09 -16.48
CA ARG A 355 -6.03 -4.27 -15.09
C ARG A 355 -4.79 -4.68 -14.30
N GLY A 356 -4.32 -3.75 -13.49
CA GLY A 356 -3.13 -3.91 -12.68
C GLY A 356 -3.47 -3.91 -11.22
N ASN A 357 -2.71 -4.65 -10.44
CA ASN A 357 -2.75 -4.54 -9.00
C ASN A 357 -1.80 -3.45 -8.53
N PHE A 358 -2.24 -2.71 -7.53
CA PHE A 358 -1.44 -1.74 -6.80
C PHE A 358 -0.92 -2.37 -5.51
N THR A 359 0.39 -2.52 -5.40
CA THR A 359 1.05 -3.14 -4.25
C THR A 359 1.85 -2.11 -3.46
N LEU A 360 1.73 -2.14 -2.13
CA LEU A 360 2.61 -1.41 -1.22
C LEU A 360 3.32 -2.38 -0.28
N ASN A 361 4.64 -2.35 -0.26
CA ASN A 361 5.45 -3.18 0.63
C ASN A 361 6.47 -2.32 1.36
N GLY A 362 6.59 -2.46 2.67
CA GLY A 362 7.62 -1.71 3.38
C GLY A 362 7.52 -1.75 4.89
N PHE A 363 8.14 -0.76 5.53
CA PHE A 363 8.30 -0.71 6.98
C PHE A 363 7.32 0.26 7.62
N SER A 364 6.84 -0.10 8.81
CA SER A 364 6.11 0.79 9.69
C SER A 364 6.71 0.82 11.09
N LEU A 365 6.74 2.01 11.68
CA LEU A 365 7.14 2.22 13.07
C LEU A 365 6.04 2.97 13.79
N LYS A 366 5.33 2.27 14.67
CA LYS A 366 4.21 2.75 15.48
C LYS A 366 4.68 3.14 16.88
N LEU A 367 4.28 4.33 17.30
CA LEU A 367 4.37 4.80 18.68
C LEU A 367 2.96 5.02 19.22
N GLN A 368 2.63 4.33 20.32
CA GLN A 368 1.31 4.33 20.94
C GLN A 368 1.39 4.81 22.39
N PHE A 369 0.41 5.61 22.80
CA PHE A 369 0.21 6.06 24.16
C PHE A 369 -1.22 5.79 24.60
N ASP A 370 -1.35 5.11 25.74
CA ASP A 370 -2.63 4.84 26.40
C ASP A 370 -2.70 5.70 27.67
N ILE A 371 -3.80 6.44 27.84
CA ILE A 371 -3.98 7.49 28.87
C ILE A 371 -5.15 7.18 29.79
#